data_AF-A0A845WLP6-F1
#
_entry.id   AF-A0A845WLP6-F1
#
_cell.length_a   1.000
_cell.length_b   1.000
_cell.length_c   1.000
_cell.angle_alpha   90.00
_cell.angle_beta   90.00
_cell.angle_gamma   90.00
#
_symmetry.space_group_name_H-M   'P 1'
#
loop_
_entity.id
_entity.type
_entity.pdbx_description
1 polymer ?
#
loop_
_entity_poly.entity_id
_entity_poly.type
_entity_poly.pdbx_seq_one_letter_code
_entity_poly.pdbx_strand_id
1 'polypeptide(L)'
;MTRKVHDQFAKQYLKELLDPLGKVETSWEVAGEVQQVDVYFVPSPALVTNAQNLGLLGELATTPAMFEPFRNPVTKAEVLSCIGKLAEVHGQLFRQAKQASSCPS
;
A
#
# COMPACT_ATOMS: atom_id res chain seq x y z
N MET A 1 -1.35 13.07 18.47
CA MET A 1 -2.14 13.42 17.26
C MET A 1 -3.35 12.52 17.21
N THR A 2 -4.56 13.09 17.14
CA THR A 2 -5.83 12.36 17.20
C THR A 2 -5.89 11.29 16.12
N ARG A 3 -5.72 10.04 16.53
CA ARG A 3 -6.02 8.84 15.73
C ARG A 3 -7.50 8.92 15.36
N LYS A 4 -7.81 9.29 14.12
CA LYS A 4 -9.20 9.37 13.67
C LYS A 4 -9.70 7.93 13.58
N VAL A 5 -10.69 7.55 14.37
CA VAL A 5 -11.25 6.18 14.43
C VAL A 5 -11.56 5.62 13.03
N HIS A 6 -12.00 6.50 12.12
CA HIS A 6 -12.28 6.16 10.73
C HIS A 6 -11.04 5.76 9.91
N ASP A 7 -9.90 6.40 10.15
CA ASP A 7 -8.63 6.07 9.50
C ASP A 7 -8.18 4.67 9.89
N GLN A 8 -8.22 4.37 11.19
CA GLN A 8 -7.89 3.05 11.70
C GLN A 8 -8.87 1.96 11.20
N PHE A 9 -10.17 2.26 11.18
CA PHE A 9 -11.18 1.34 10.65
C PHE A 9 -10.93 1.02 9.18
N ALA A 10 -10.70 2.02 8.33
CA ALA A 10 -10.47 1.80 6.90
C ALA A 10 -9.21 0.94 6.64
N LYS A 11 -8.13 1.22 7.37
CA LYS A 11 -6.89 0.43 7.30
C LYS A 11 -7.09 -1.03 7.70
N GLN A 12 -7.77 -1.27 8.83
CA GLN A 12 -8.05 -2.62 9.31
C GLN A 12 -8.99 -3.38 8.37
N TYR A 13 -10.02 -2.70 7.85
CA TYR A 13 -10.97 -3.31 6.94
C TYR A 13 -10.32 -3.71 5.61
N LEU A 14 -9.53 -2.82 5.00
CA LEU A 14 -8.76 -3.15 3.80
C LEU A 14 -7.76 -4.29 4.06
N LYS A 15 -7.12 -4.31 5.24
CA LYS A 15 -6.24 -5.39 5.62
C LYS A 15 -6.97 -6.73 5.66
N GLU A 16 -8.11 -6.82 6.32
CA GLU A 16 -8.89 -8.05 6.39
C GLU A 16 -9.34 -8.55 5.02
N LEU A 17 -9.71 -7.64 4.12
CA LEU A 17 -10.10 -8.01 2.75
C LEU A 17 -8.93 -8.52 1.91
N LEU A 18 -7.73 -7.93 2.08
CA LEU A 18 -6.56 -8.21 1.25
C LEU A 18 -5.64 -9.30 1.80
N ASP A 19 -5.66 -9.58 3.11
CA ASP A 19 -4.85 -10.62 3.77
C ASP A 19 -5.00 -12.00 3.08
N PRO A 20 -6.18 -12.43 2.57
CA PRO A 20 -6.32 -13.67 1.82
C PRO A 20 -5.66 -13.68 0.43
N LEU A 21 -5.30 -12.51 -0.11
CA LEU A 21 -4.77 -12.36 -1.48
C LEU A 21 -3.25 -12.14 -1.51
N GLY A 22 -2.63 -11.79 -0.39
CA GLY A 22 -1.21 -11.48 -0.35
C GLY A 22 -0.74 -10.88 0.97
N LYS A 23 0.45 -10.29 0.94
CA LYS A 23 1.05 -9.62 2.10
C LYS A 23 0.52 -8.20 2.19
N VAL A 24 -0.04 -7.85 3.35
CA VAL A 24 -0.52 -6.49 3.65
C VAL A 24 0.29 -5.87 4.79
N GLU A 25 0.82 -4.68 4.55
CA GLU A 25 1.46 -3.84 5.57
C GLU A 25 0.67 -2.53 5.70
N THR A 26 0.27 -2.17 6.92
CA THR A 26 -0.48 -0.93 7.19
C THR A 26 0.41 0.10 7.84
N SER A 27 0.21 1.38 7.54
CA SER A 27 1.03 2.48 8.08
C SER A 27 2.52 2.30 7.76
N TRP A 28 2.82 1.91 6.53
CA TRP A 28 4.18 1.65 6.06
C TRP A 28 4.97 2.96 5.97
N GLU A 29 6.14 3.00 6.62
CA GLU A 29 6.93 4.21 6.73
C GLU A 29 7.70 4.52 5.45
N VAL A 30 7.59 5.76 4.99
CA VAL A 30 8.34 6.25 3.83
C VAL A 30 9.55 7.05 4.33
N ALA A 31 10.77 6.57 4.07
CA ALA A 31 12.00 7.30 4.40
C ALA A 31 12.09 8.62 3.61
N GLY A 32 12.28 9.73 4.32
CA GLY A 32 12.49 11.07 3.73
C GLY A 32 11.52 12.13 4.26
N GLU A 33 10.30 11.74 4.60
CA GLU A 33 9.31 12.58 5.29
C GLU A 33 8.52 11.72 6.29
N VAL A 34 7.92 12.31 7.33
CA VAL A 34 7.08 11.61 8.32
C VAL A 34 5.73 11.21 7.71
N GLN A 35 5.75 10.61 6.52
CA GLN A 35 4.59 10.19 5.76
C GLN A 35 4.49 8.67 5.80
N GLN A 36 3.27 8.18 5.96
CA GLN A 36 2.96 6.75 5.95
C GLN A 36 2.05 6.45 4.77
N VAL A 37 2.25 5.27 4.20
CA VAL A 37 1.30 4.64 3.30
C VAL A 37 0.26 3.93 4.15
N ASP A 38 -1.01 4.18 3.88
CA ASP A 38 -2.08 3.62 4.70
C ASP A 38 -2.12 2.10 4.61
N VAL A 39 -2.07 1.56 3.38
CA VAL A 39 -1.98 0.13 3.09
C VAL A 39 -1.02 -0.09 1.91
N TYR A 40 0.05 -0.84 2.15
CA TYR A 40 0.95 -1.38 1.13
C TYR A 40 0.65 -2.87 0.94
N PHE A 41 0.41 -3.27 -0.30
CA PHE A 41 -0.02 -4.62 -0.63
C PHE A 41 0.89 -5.27 -1.67
N VAL A 42 1.24 -6.53 -1.46
CA VAL A 42 1.98 -7.37 -2.41
C VAL A 42 1.20 -8.67 -2.64
N PRO A 43 0.71 -8.94 -3.86
CA PRO A 43 -0.08 -10.15 -4.13
C PRO A 43 0.75 -11.42 -4.01
N SER A 44 0.10 -12.50 -3.57
CA SER A 44 0.62 -13.85 -3.72
C SER A 44 0.08 -14.46 -5.03
N PRO A 45 0.94 -14.80 -6.02
CA PRO A 45 0.49 -15.29 -7.33
C PRO A 45 -0.44 -16.51 -7.26
N ALA A 46 -0.28 -17.36 -6.25
CA ALA A 46 -1.11 -18.54 -6.05
C ALA A 46 -2.56 -18.23 -5.60
N LEU A 47 -2.82 -17.01 -5.11
CA LEU A 47 -4.08 -16.62 -4.48
C LEU A 47 -4.89 -15.62 -5.32
N VAL A 48 -4.36 -15.20 -6.48
CA VAL A 48 -5.00 -14.19 -7.35
C VAL A 48 -6.35 -14.66 -7.89
N THR A 49 -6.59 -15.97 -7.99
CA THR A 49 -7.91 -16.53 -8.39
C THR A 49 -9.03 -16.14 -7.42
N ASN A 50 -8.72 -15.89 -6.14
CA ASN A 50 -9.69 -15.44 -5.14
C ASN A 50 -10.00 -13.94 -5.23
N ALA A 51 -9.24 -13.18 -6.02
CA ALA A 51 -9.40 -11.73 -6.14
C ALA A 51 -10.75 -11.33 -6.77
N GLN A 52 -11.35 -12.19 -7.59
CA GLN A 52 -12.65 -11.94 -8.25
C GLN A 52 -13.77 -11.60 -7.24
N ASN A 53 -13.71 -12.17 -6.03
CA ASN A 53 -14.71 -11.96 -4.99
C ASN A 53 -14.71 -10.52 -4.41
N LEU A 54 -13.64 -9.76 -4.62
CA LEU A 54 -13.52 -8.36 -4.17
C LEU A 54 -13.86 -7.33 -5.26
N GLY A 55 -14.30 -7.77 -6.45
CA GLY A 55 -14.59 -6.89 -7.57
C GLY A 55 -13.39 -6.01 -7.94
N LEU A 56 -13.62 -4.70 -8.10
CA LEU A 56 -12.58 -3.73 -8.47
C LEU A 56 -11.38 -3.74 -7.54
N LEU A 57 -11.59 -3.90 -6.23
CA LEU A 57 -10.47 -3.97 -5.27
C LEU A 57 -9.56 -5.18 -5.58
N GLY A 58 -10.17 -6.31 -5.94
CA GLY A 58 -9.43 -7.50 -6.34
C GLY A 58 -8.67 -7.33 -7.64
N GLU A 59 -9.27 -6.65 -8.63
CA GLU A 59 -8.59 -6.32 -9.89
C GLU A 59 -7.35 -5.45 -9.67
N LEU A 60 -7.46 -4.43 -8.80
CA LEU A 60 -6.35 -3.56 -8.42
C LEU A 60 -5.28 -4.31 -7.60
N ALA A 61 -5.69 -5.32 -6.84
CA ALA A 61 -4.81 -6.17 -6.03
C ALA A 61 -4.17 -7.33 -6.83
N THR A 62 -4.14 -7.28 -8.16
CA THR A 62 -3.42 -8.28 -8.97
C THR A 62 -1.92 -7.96 -9.11
N THR A 63 -1.51 -6.74 -8.75
CA THR A 63 -0.13 -6.27 -8.74
C THR A 63 0.20 -5.61 -7.40
N PRO A 64 1.49 -5.41 -7.05
CA PRO A 64 1.83 -4.62 -5.88
C PRO A 64 1.18 -3.24 -5.95
N ALA A 65 0.50 -2.83 -4.88
CA ALA A 65 -0.35 -1.64 -4.89
C ALA A 65 -0.33 -0.92 -3.54
N MET A 66 -0.64 0.37 -3.59
CA MET A 66 -0.87 1.22 -2.42
C MET A 66 -2.34 1.64 -2.39
N PHE A 67 -2.99 1.49 -1.24
CA PHE A 67 -4.36 1.93 -1.04
C PHE A 67 -4.43 3.03 0.01
N GLU A 68 -5.07 4.14 -0.35
CA GLU A 68 -5.18 5.37 0.45
C GLU A 68 -6.68 5.73 0.55
N PRO A 69 -7.39 5.28 1.60
CA PRO A 69 -8.81 5.51 1.76
C PRO A 69 -9.12 6.93 2.24
N PHE A 70 -9.97 7.66 1.49
CA PHE A 70 -10.43 9.00 1.87
C PHE A 70 -11.89 8.97 2.36
N ARG A 71 -12.15 9.61 3.52
CA ARG A 71 -13.53 9.78 4.05
C ARG A 71 -14.34 10.81 3.25
N ASN A 72 -13.64 11.82 2.73
CA ASN A 72 -14.22 12.91 1.95
C ASN A 72 -13.75 12.77 0.50
N PRO A 73 -14.42 13.45 -0.45
CA PRO A 73 -13.91 13.54 -1.81
C PRO A 73 -12.44 13.98 -1.84
N VAL A 74 -11.63 13.24 -2.59
CA VAL A 74 -10.19 13.48 -2.67
C VAL A 74 -9.92 14.83 -3.35
N THR A 75 -9.04 15.62 -2.75
CA THR A 75 -8.58 16.89 -3.32
C THR A 75 -7.40 16.68 -4.26
N LYS A 76 -7.14 17.65 -5.15
CA LYS A 76 -5.97 17.59 -6.03
C LYS A 76 -4.65 17.49 -5.26
N ALA A 77 -4.55 18.17 -4.11
CA ALA A 77 -3.37 18.13 -3.27
C ALA A 77 -3.14 16.74 -2.66
N GLU A 78 -4.21 16.07 -2.22
CA GLU A 78 -4.14 14.69 -1.70
C GLU A 78 -3.72 13.71 -2.80
N VAL A 79 -4.24 13.84 -4.02
CA VAL A 79 -3.80 13.01 -5.16
C VAL A 79 -2.30 13.20 -5.43
N LEU A 80 -1.82 14.45 -5.49
CA LEU A 80 -0.40 14.73 -5.70
C LEU A 80 0.46 14.18 -4.55
N SER A 81 -0.04 14.23 -3.31
CA SER A 81 0.62 13.61 -2.17
C SER A 81 0.72 12.09 -2.33
N CYS A 82 -0.34 11.40 -2.75
CA CYS A 82 -0.31 9.97 -3.05
C CYS A 82 0.75 9.61 -4.10
N ILE A 83 0.86 10.41 -5.17
CA ILE A 83 1.86 10.22 -6.22
C ILE A 83 3.28 10.41 -5.65
N GLY A 84 3.49 11.43 -4.81
CA GLY A 84 4.76 11.66 -4.12
C GLY A 84 5.16 10.46 -3.25
N LYS A 85 4.22 9.94 -2.45
CA LYS A 85 4.44 8.73 -1.64
C LYS A 85 4.83 7.53 -2.50
N LEU A 86 4.13 7.31 -3.62
CA LEU A 86 4.44 6.22 -4.56
C LEU A 86 5.86 6.33 -5.13
N ALA A 87 6.27 7.54 -5.54
CA ALA A 87 7.62 7.77 -6.07
C ALA A 87 8.70 7.45 -5.02
N GLU A 88 8.49 7.83 -3.77
CA GLU A 88 9.44 7.52 -2.68
C GLU A 88 9.50 6.02 -2.36
N VAL A 89 8.35 5.33 -2.34
CA VAL A 89 8.28 3.87 -2.17
C VAL A 89 9.11 3.18 -3.26
N HIS A 90 8.92 3.56 -4.53
CA HIS A 90 9.74 3.03 -5.62
C HIS A 90 11.22 3.34 -5.44
N GLY A 91 11.56 4.58 -5.05
CA GLY A 91 12.94 4.98 -4.76
C GLY A 91 13.60 4.10 -3.70
N GLN A 92 12.88 3.77 -2.63
CA GLN A 92 13.37 2.87 -1.59
C GLN A 92 13.57 1.45 -2.11
N LEU A 93 12.58 0.88 -2.81
CA LEU A 93 12.67 -0.46 -3.39
C LEU A 93 13.87 -0.57 -4.35
N PHE A 94 14.13 0.45 -5.16
CA PHE A 94 15.30 0.47 -6.04
C PHE A 94 16.63 0.50 -5.26
N ARG A 95 16.71 1.27 -4.16
CA ARG A 95 17.90 1.29 -3.30
C ARG A 95 18.13 -0.06 -2.63
N GLN A 96 17.08 -0.69 -2.10
CA GLN A 96 17.15 -2.01 -1.48
C GLN A 96 17.61 -3.09 -2.48
N ALA A 97 17.07 -3.07 -3.71
CA ALA A 97 17.46 -4.01 -4.76
C ALA A 97 18.95 -3.86 -5.15
N LYS A 98 19.47 -2.63 -5.21
CA LYS A 98 20.91 -2.38 -5.45
C LYS A 98 21.79 -2.91 -4.32
N GLN A 99 21.37 -2.75 -3.08
CA GLN A 99 22.12 -3.27 -1.92
C GLN A 99 22.14 -4.80 -1.91
N ALA A 100 20.99 -5.44 -2.13
CA ALA A 100 20.87 -6.90 -2.19
C ALA A 100 21.72 -7.53 -3.30
N SER A 101 21.86 -6.87 -4.45
CA SER A 101 22.71 -7.32 -5.55
C SER A 101 24.21 -7.05 -5.34
N SER A 102 24.58 -6.19 -4.40
CA SER A 102 25.98 -5.83 -4.10
C SER A 102 26.63 -6.65 -2.98
N CYS A 103 25.87 -7.45 -2.23
CA CYS A 103 26.38 -8.32 -1.18
C CYS A 103 26.69 -9.72 -1.77
N PRO A 104 27.95 -10.19 -1.81
CA PRO A 104 28.26 -11.55 -2.25
C PRO A 104 27.83 -12.57 -1.18
N SER A 105 27.11 -13.61 -1.61
CA SER A 105 26.70 -14.77 -0.80
C SER A 105 27.88 -15.58 -0.27
#